data_AF-A0A7D9HT86-F1
#
_entry.id   AF-A0A7D9HT86-F1
#
_cell.length_a   1.000
_cell.length_b   1.000
_cell.length_c   1.000
_cell.angle_alpha   90.00
_cell.angle_beta   90.00
_cell.angle_gamma   90.00
#
_symmetry.space_group_name_H-M   'P 1'
#
loop_
_entity.id
_entity.type
_entity.pdbx_description
1 polymer ?
#
loop_
_entity_poly.entity_id
_entity_poly.type
_entity_poly.pdbx_seq_one_letter_code
_entity_poly.pdbx_strand_id
1 'polypeptide(L)'
;MTYIYITVDAGAAAKFYHVLWNNPQEFDKVLIHLGDFDGMMAFFSIIGKIVQGSGFEEVVYQAGLCTSGGIKGVLSGKHYNRSWRIHECFAEAIERLFCETLVKPVVQKK
;
A
#
# COMPACT_ATOMS: atom_id res chain seq x y z
N MET A 1 29.63 11.31 -15.86
CA MET A 1 28.72 10.82 -16.91
C MET A 1 27.36 10.62 -16.26
N THR A 2 26.33 11.34 -16.70
CA THR A 2 25.03 11.39 -16.01
C THR A 2 24.11 10.31 -16.56
N TYR A 3 23.58 9.46 -15.68
CA TYR A 3 22.55 8.47 -16.00
C TYR A 3 21.18 9.03 -15.66
N ILE A 4 20.16 8.62 -16.42
CA ILE A 4 18.75 8.90 -16.13
C ILE A 4 18.15 7.63 -15.53
N TYR A 5 17.68 7.74 -14.29
CA TYR A 5 17.05 6.64 -13.58
C TYR A 5 15.53 6.80 -13.63
N ILE A 6 14.83 5.76 -14.06
CA ILE A 6 13.38 5.77 -14.20
C ILE A 6 12.81 4.59 -13.42
N THR A 7 11.98 4.88 -12.43
CA THR A 7 11.28 3.87 -11.65
C THR A 7 9.83 3.77 -12.10
N VAL A 8 9.39 2.59 -12.49
CA VAL A 8 8.04 2.34 -13.03
C VAL A 8 7.50 0.99 -12.57
N ASP A 9 6.18 0.81 -12.62
CA ASP A 9 5.55 -0.50 -12.39
C ASP A 9 6.02 -1.54 -13.43
N ALA A 10 5.84 -2.83 -13.13
CA ALA A 10 6.34 -3.90 -13.99
C ALA A 10 5.75 -3.87 -15.42
N GLY A 11 4.49 -3.45 -15.56
CA GLY A 11 3.81 -3.35 -16.86
C GLY A 11 4.38 -2.23 -17.73
N ALA A 12 4.63 -1.06 -17.13
CA ALA A 12 5.31 0.03 -17.78
C ALA A 12 6.79 -0.29 -18.07
N ALA A 13 7.48 -0.94 -17.13
CA ALA A 13 8.88 -1.37 -17.29
C ALA A 13 9.05 -2.25 -18.53
N ALA A 14 8.17 -3.24 -18.73
CA ALA A 14 8.21 -4.11 -19.90
C ALA A 14 8.16 -3.32 -21.23
N LYS A 15 7.31 -2.29 -21.30
CA LYS A 15 7.23 -1.40 -22.48
C LYS A 15 8.48 -0.54 -22.63
N PHE A 16 9.04 -0.05 -21.53
CA PHE A 16 10.21 0.81 -21.56
C PHE A 16 11.45 0.02 -21.98
N TYR A 17 11.62 -1.20 -21.47
CA TYR A 17 12.68 -2.11 -21.91
C TYR A 17 12.58 -2.42 -23.40
N HIS A 18 11.37 -2.63 -23.92
CA HIS A 18 11.18 -2.82 -25.35
C HIS A 18 11.66 -1.62 -26.17
N VAL A 19 11.38 -0.37 -25.74
CA VAL A 19 11.88 0.83 -26.43
C VAL A 19 13.40 0.94 -26.33
N LEU A 20 13.96 0.68 -25.15
CA LEU A 20 15.40 0.78 -24.87
C LEU A 20 16.21 -0.23 -25.69
N TRP A 21 15.76 -1.49 -25.75
CA TRP A 21 16.42 -2.54 -26.51
C TRP A 21 16.37 -2.33 -28.02
N ASN A 22 15.34 -1.66 -28.52
CA ASN A 22 15.24 -1.32 -29.94
C ASN A 22 16.06 -0.07 -30.33
N ASN A 23 16.46 0.77 -29.37
CA ASN A 23 17.20 2.01 -29.64
C ASN A 23 18.40 2.17 -28.67
N PRO A 24 19.35 1.22 -28.65
CA PRO A 24 20.38 1.16 -27.62
C PRO A 24 21.38 2.32 -27.66
N GLN A 25 21.58 2.99 -28.81
CA GLN A 25 22.45 4.16 -28.90
C GLN A 25 21.81 5.44 -28.37
N GLU A 26 20.48 5.56 -28.46
CA GLU A 26 19.74 6.72 -27.98
C GLU A 26 19.52 6.67 -26.46
N PHE A 27 19.34 5.46 -25.91
CA PHE A 27 19.01 5.24 -24.51
C PHE A 27 20.13 4.54 -23.71
N ASP A 28 21.39 4.68 -24.12
CA ASP A 28 22.57 4.05 -23.49
C ASP A 28 22.78 4.45 -22.00
N LYS A 29 22.19 5.58 -21.60
CA LYS A 29 22.27 6.16 -20.24
C LYS A 29 20.97 6.07 -19.46
N VAL A 30 19.93 5.43 -20.00
CA VAL A 30 18.66 5.23 -19.30
C VAL A 30 18.71 3.91 -18.54
N LEU A 31 18.42 3.95 -17.25
CA LEU A 31 18.29 2.77 -16.40
C LEU A 31 16.85 2.67 -15.92
N ILE A 32 16.21 1.55 -16.24
CA ILE A 32 14.84 1.25 -15.80
C ILE A 32 14.93 0.43 -14.51
N HIS A 33 14.24 0.89 -13.49
CA HIS A 33 14.10 0.21 -12.21
C HIS A 33 12.64 -0.20 -12.00
N LEU A 34 12.45 -1.43 -11.56
CA LEU A 34 11.12 -1.89 -11.15
C LEU A 34 10.77 -1.22 -9.83
N GLY A 35 9.69 -0.45 -9.83
CA GLY A 35 9.18 0.18 -8.61
C GLY A 35 8.48 -0.81 -7.69
N ASP A 36 8.38 -0.44 -6.42
CA ASP A 36 7.82 -1.29 -5.36
C ASP A 36 6.28 -1.37 -5.39
N PHE A 37 5.63 -0.80 -6.40
CA PHE A 37 4.18 -0.67 -6.47
C PHE A 37 3.47 -2.03 -6.35
N ASP A 38 3.90 -3.01 -7.14
CA ASP A 38 3.34 -4.37 -7.09
C ASP A 38 3.60 -5.05 -5.75
N GLY A 39 4.77 -4.79 -5.15
CA GLY A 39 5.12 -5.26 -3.82
C GLY A 39 4.19 -4.70 -2.73
N MET A 40 3.90 -3.40 -2.77
CA MET A 40 2.99 -2.75 -1.83
C MET A 40 1.54 -3.22 -2.01
N MET A 41 1.09 -3.44 -3.25
CA MET A 41 -0.23 -4.03 -3.49
C MET A 41 -0.33 -5.45 -2.93
N ALA A 42 0.72 -6.27 -3.10
CA ALA A 42 0.78 -7.61 -2.52
C ALA A 42 0.76 -7.56 -0.98
N PHE A 43 1.50 -6.63 -0.39
CA PHE A 43 1.49 -6.38 1.05
C PHE A 43 0.09 -6.01 1.55
N PHE A 44 -0.61 -5.08 0.89
CA PHE A 44 -2.00 -4.75 1.24
C PHE A 44 -2.95 -5.94 1.09
N SER A 45 -2.75 -6.79 0.08
CA SER A 45 -3.54 -8.01 -0.08
C SER A 45 -3.36 -8.97 1.09
N ILE A 46 -2.13 -9.11 1.60
CA ILE A 46 -1.82 -9.94 2.76
C ILE A 46 -2.48 -9.37 4.02
N ILE A 47 -2.31 -8.08 4.29
CA ILE A 47 -2.97 -7.42 5.43
C ILE A 47 -4.48 -7.57 5.33
N GLY A 48 -5.04 -7.33 4.14
CA GLY A 48 -6.46 -7.50 3.87
C GLY A 48 -6.98 -8.88 4.27
N LYS A 49 -6.24 -9.95 3.96
CA LYS A 49 -6.58 -11.32 4.39
C LYS A 49 -6.49 -11.52 5.90
N ILE A 50 -5.53 -10.89 6.58
CA ILE A 50 -5.37 -10.97 8.04
C ILE A 50 -6.57 -10.34 8.74
N VAL A 51 -7.02 -9.17 8.26
CA VAL A 51 -8.12 -8.42 8.89
C VAL A 51 -9.50 -8.82 8.39
N GLN A 52 -9.60 -9.62 7.33
CA GLN A 52 -10.87 -10.04 6.75
C GLN A 52 -11.71 -10.82 7.79
N GLY A 53 -12.94 -10.37 8.01
CA GLY A 53 -13.85 -10.98 8.97
C GLY A 53 -13.56 -10.66 10.44
N SER A 54 -12.57 -9.80 10.73
CA SER A 54 -12.25 -9.33 12.10
C SER A 54 -13.19 -8.21 12.61
N GLY A 55 -14.09 -7.72 11.76
CA GLY A 55 -14.87 -6.51 11.99
C GLY A 55 -14.21 -5.24 11.43
N PHE A 56 -13.01 -5.35 10.85
CA PHE A 56 -12.35 -4.25 10.11
C PHE A 56 -13.27 -3.61 9.08
N GLU A 57 -13.98 -4.42 8.30
CA GLU A 57 -14.88 -3.94 7.24
C GLU A 57 -16.00 -3.05 7.78
N GLU A 58 -16.57 -3.45 8.92
CA GLU A 58 -17.66 -2.72 9.58
C GLU A 58 -17.13 -1.41 10.18
N VAL A 59 -15.99 -1.44 10.87
CA VAL A 59 -15.36 -0.24 11.45
C VAL A 59 -15.03 0.78 10.35
N VAL A 60 -14.42 0.33 9.25
CA VAL A 60 -14.07 1.20 8.11
C VAL A 60 -15.30 1.79 7.44
N TYR A 61 -16.39 1.01 7.34
CA TYR A 61 -17.66 1.47 6.79
C TYR A 61 -18.34 2.50 7.71
N GLN A 62 -18.47 2.20 9.00
CA GLN A 62 -19.09 3.08 10.00
C GLN A 62 -18.29 4.38 10.20
N ALA A 63 -16.96 4.32 10.07
CA ALA A 63 -16.09 5.49 10.11
C ALA A 63 -16.16 6.35 8.83
N GLY A 64 -16.93 5.94 7.81
CA GLY A 64 -17.08 6.70 6.56
C GLY A 64 -15.83 6.69 5.67
N LEU A 65 -14.85 5.82 5.94
CA LEU A 65 -13.60 5.75 5.17
C LEU A 65 -13.79 5.05 3.81
N CYS A 66 -14.75 4.15 3.72
CA CYS A 66 -15.08 3.45 2.49
C CYS A 66 -16.54 3.02 2.43
N THR A 67 -17.10 2.94 1.22
CA THR A 67 -18.39 2.30 0.99
C THR A 67 -18.26 0.78 1.07
N SER A 68 -19.37 0.10 1.35
CA SER A 68 -19.43 -1.37 1.36
C SER A 68 -18.95 -2.01 0.04
N GLY A 69 -19.19 -1.35 -1.10
CA GLY A 69 -18.68 -1.78 -2.40
C GLY A 69 -17.17 -1.59 -2.58
N GLY A 70 -16.60 -0.55 -1.97
CA GLY A 70 -15.19 -0.22 -2.09
C GLY A 70 -14.26 -1.07 -1.21
N ILE A 71 -14.79 -1.69 -0.15
CA ILE A 71 -14.02 -2.48 0.81
C ILE A 71 -13.32 -3.68 0.13
N LYS A 72 -13.94 -4.29 -0.89
CA LYS A 72 -13.35 -5.42 -1.63
C LYS A 72 -12.05 -5.02 -2.33
N GLY A 73 -12.01 -3.80 -2.88
CA GLY A 73 -10.80 -3.26 -3.50
C GLY A 73 -9.70 -2.96 -2.49
N VAL A 74 -10.08 -2.60 -1.27
CA VAL A 74 -9.16 -2.37 -0.14
C VAL A 74 -8.55 -3.68 0.32
N LEU A 75 -9.39 -4.67 0.65
CA LEU A 75 -8.98 -6.00 1.13
C LEU A 75 -8.14 -6.77 0.12
N SER A 76 -8.39 -6.58 -1.18
CA SER A 76 -7.57 -7.20 -2.23
C SER A 76 -6.25 -6.49 -2.48
N GLY A 77 -6.02 -5.29 -1.91
CA GLY A 77 -4.85 -4.45 -2.18
C GLY A 77 -4.87 -3.75 -3.54
N LYS A 78 -5.92 -3.95 -4.35
CA LYS A 78 -6.02 -3.43 -5.72
C LYS A 78 -6.29 -1.93 -5.77
N HIS A 79 -6.96 -1.38 -4.76
CA HIS A 79 -7.19 0.05 -4.65
C HIS A 79 -6.05 0.73 -3.88
N TYR A 80 -4.82 0.71 -4.42
CA TYR A 80 -3.58 1.14 -3.76
C TYR A 80 -3.73 2.37 -2.84
N ASN A 81 -4.10 3.53 -3.40
CA ASN A 81 -4.20 4.79 -2.63
C ASN A 81 -5.22 4.70 -1.49
N ARG A 82 -6.29 3.93 -1.69
CA ARG A 82 -7.34 3.75 -0.69
C ARG A 82 -6.90 2.74 0.37
N SER A 83 -6.29 1.63 -0.03
CA SER A 83 -5.70 0.64 0.88
C SER A 83 -4.68 1.29 1.80
N TRP A 84 -3.77 2.09 1.25
CA TRP A 84 -2.78 2.83 2.02
C TRP A 84 -3.43 3.67 3.13
N ARG A 85 -4.31 4.60 2.74
CA ARG A 85 -4.95 5.53 3.67
C ARG A 85 -5.78 4.83 4.74
N ILE A 86 -6.52 3.80 4.37
CA ILE A 86 -7.39 3.09 5.32
C ILE A 86 -6.56 2.27 6.30
N HIS A 87 -5.53 1.55 5.84
CA HIS A 87 -4.68 0.78 6.73
C HIS A 87 -3.86 1.68 7.66
N GLU A 88 -3.36 2.82 7.19
CA GLU A 88 -2.72 3.82 8.07
C GLU A 88 -3.69 4.35 9.13
N CYS A 89 -4.88 4.80 8.73
CA CYS A 89 -5.87 5.33 9.66
C CYS A 89 -6.32 4.27 10.69
N PHE A 90 -6.51 3.03 10.24
CA PHE A 90 -6.90 1.93 11.11
C PHE A 90 -5.79 1.54 12.09
N ALA A 91 -4.53 1.49 11.64
CA ALA A 91 -3.39 1.21 12.50
C ALA A 91 -3.24 2.26 13.60
N GLU A 92 -3.37 3.54 13.23
CA GLU A 92 -3.32 4.67 14.17
C GLU A 92 -4.45 4.60 15.22
N ALA A 93 -5.67 4.30 14.77
CA ALA A 93 -6.82 4.13 15.67
C ALA A 93 -6.62 2.97 16.66
N ILE A 94 -6.08 1.82 16.19
CA ILE A 94 -5.75 0.69 17.06
C ILE A 94 -4.66 1.06 18.05
N GLU A 95 -3.61 1.75 17.62
CA GLU A 95 -2.50 2.16 18.48
C GLU A 95 -2.99 3.09 19.60
N ARG A 96 -3.86 4.07 19.28
CA ARG A 96 -4.51 4.92 20.29
C ARG A 96 -5.33 4.09 21.27
N LEU A 97 -6.19 3.21 20.76
CA LEU A 97 -7.03 2.36 21.60
C LEU A 97 -6.20 1.47 22.53
N PHE A 98 -5.10 0.91 22.01
CA PHE A 98 -4.15 0.11 22.78
C PHE A 98 -3.52 0.93 23.92
N CYS A 99 -3.01 2.13 23.61
CA CYS A 99 -2.46 3.04 24.62
C CYS A 99 -3.48 3.43 25.70
N GLU A 100 -4.72 3.69 25.31
CA GLU A 100 -5.79 4.06 26.24
C GLU A 100 -6.24 2.92 27.13
N THR A 101 -6.36 1.73 26.57
CA THR A 101 -6.93 0.57 27.25
C THR A 101 -5.91 -0.15 28.12
N LEU A 102 -4.65 -0.22 27.68
CA LEU A 102 -3.64 -1.06 28.32
C LEU A 102 -2.53 -0.26 28.99
N VAL A 103 -2.09 0.87 28.43
CA VAL A 103 -0.94 1.61 28.95
C VAL A 103 -1.35 2.58 30.06
N LYS A 104 -2.31 3.48 29.80
CA LYS A 104 -2.76 4.48 30.79
C LYS A 104 -3.20 3.86 32.13
N PRO A 105 -3.99 2.77 32.16
CA PRO A 105 -4.44 2.19 33.43
C PRO A 105 -3.34 1.50 34.24
N VAL A 106 -2.28 1.03 33.58
CA VAL A 106 -1.12 0.42 34.24
C VAL A 106 -0.23 1.47 34.89
N VAL A 107 -0.11 2.65 34.27
CA VAL A 107 0.68 3.78 34.80
C VAL A 107 0.00 4.42 36.01
N GLN A 108 -1.33 4.53 36.02
CA GLN A 108 -2.07 5.14 37.14
C GLN A 108 -2.21 4.22 38.37
N LYS A 109 -1.90 2.92 38.24
CA LYS A 109 -1.92 1.94 39.34
C LYS A 109 -0.56 1.78 40.05
N LYS A 110 0.46 2.54 39.65
CA LYS A 110 1.72 2.69 40.38
C LYS A 110 1.72 4.02 41.14
#